data_AF-A0A7S0Z5D4-F1
#
_entry.id   AF-A0A7S0Z5D4-F1
#
_cell.length_a   1.000
_cell.length_b   1.000
_cell.length_c   1.000
_cell.angle_alpha   90.00
_cell.angle_beta   90.00
_cell.angle_gamma   90.00
#
_symmetry.space_group_name_H-M   'P 1'
#
loop_
_entity.id
_entity.type
_entity.pdbx_description
1 polymer ?
#
loop_
_entity_poly.entity_id
_entity_poly.type
_entity_poly.pdbx_seq_one_letter_code
_entity_poly.pdbx_strand_id
1 'polypeptide(L)'
;MHNERGKGSELMDWVAAFANAPSADALARRARSANVPKVVADALVDYTKEERAEAREKWVSKKVHRGKKLLSSILNGNLHPVTAASSLADCFRAPRARQTSVVWHVEQPPDKSMFKATIQIGSELAGVASATSLKAAKFEAAQTALAALRSMDREKWLTKELELVCDV
;
A
#
# COMPACT_ATOMS: atom_id res chain seq x y z
N MET A 1 17.00 -24.74 -20.05
CA MET A 1 15.55 -24.43 -19.95
C MET A 1 15.34 -23.56 -18.72
N HIS A 2 15.30 -22.23 -18.86
CA HIS A 2 15.10 -21.32 -17.72
C HIS A 2 13.98 -20.30 -18.00
N ASN A 3 12.91 -20.45 -17.22
CA ASN A 3 11.96 -19.44 -16.74
C ASN A 3 11.34 -18.45 -17.74
N GLU A 4 10.35 -18.93 -18.51
CA GLU A 4 9.30 -18.07 -19.07
C GLU A 4 8.21 -17.71 -18.04
N ARG A 5 8.19 -18.34 -16.85
CA ARG A 5 7.20 -18.06 -15.79
C ARG A 5 7.35 -16.69 -15.12
N GLY A 6 8.46 -15.98 -15.31
CA GLY A 6 8.69 -14.64 -14.71
C GLY A 6 8.15 -13.47 -15.53
N LYS A 7 8.05 -13.61 -16.86
CA LYS A 7 7.67 -12.50 -17.75
C LYS A 7 6.19 -12.12 -17.62
N GLY A 8 5.32 -13.11 -17.38
CA GLY A 8 3.88 -12.88 -17.18
C GLY A 8 3.54 -12.14 -15.88
N SER A 9 4.28 -12.37 -14.78
CA SER A 9 4.05 -11.63 -13.54
C SER A 9 4.59 -10.21 -13.63
N GLU A 10 5.74 -10.00 -14.29
CA GLU A 10 6.28 -8.67 -14.53
C GLU A 10 5.35 -7.82 -15.40
N LEU A 11 4.77 -8.40 -16.47
CA LEU A 11 3.82 -7.68 -17.33
C LEU A 11 2.55 -7.30 -16.55
N MET A 12 2.00 -8.20 -15.74
CA MET A 12 0.81 -7.91 -14.93
C MET A 12 1.09 -6.90 -13.81
N ASP A 13 2.29 -6.89 -13.23
CA ASP A 13 2.71 -5.87 -12.28
C ASP A 13 2.86 -4.50 -12.95
N TRP A 14 3.32 -4.47 -14.21
CA TRP A 14 3.32 -3.27 -15.02
C TRP A 14 1.90 -2.82 -15.35
N VAL A 15 1.04 -3.68 -15.89
CA VAL A 15 -0.38 -3.38 -16.16
C VAL A 15 -1.07 -2.84 -14.92
N ALA A 16 -0.83 -3.42 -13.74
CA ALA A 16 -1.34 -2.91 -12.47
C ALA A 16 -0.72 -1.56 -12.03
N ALA A 17 0.58 -1.33 -12.25
CA ALA A 17 1.22 -0.04 -12.01
C ALA A 17 0.70 1.08 -12.93
N PHE A 18 0.26 0.69 -14.12
CA PHE A 18 -0.25 1.58 -15.17
C PHE A 18 -1.76 1.78 -15.12
N ALA A 19 -2.53 0.81 -14.65
CA ALA A 19 -3.96 0.92 -14.37
C ALA A 19 -4.27 1.97 -13.30
N ASN A 20 -3.30 2.22 -12.40
CA ASN A 20 -3.35 3.27 -11.38
C ASN A 20 -2.82 4.62 -11.90
N ALA A 21 -2.72 4.82 -13.22
CA ALA A 21 -2.38 6.14 -13.76
C ALA A 21 -3.66 7.00 -13.82
N PRO A 22 -3.67 8.20 -13.20
CA PRO A 22 -4.88 9.03 -13.11
C PRO A 22 -5.33 9.62 -14.46
N SER A 23 -4.46 9.57 -15.49
CA SER A 23 -4.76 10.08 -16.83
C SER A 23 -3.93 9.38 -17.91
N ALA A 24 -4.33 9.55 -19.17
CA ALA A 24 -3.53 9.10 -20.33
C ALA A 24 -2.14 9.76 -20.36
N ASP A 25 -2.02 11.02 -19.93
CA ASP A 25 -0.74 11.71 -19.84
C ASP A 25 0.14 11.17 -18.72
N ALA A 26 -0.43 10.84 -17.56
CA ALA A 26 0.29 10.21 -16.46
C ALA A 26 0.79 8.81 -16.88
N LEU A 27 -0.03 8.06 -17.62
CA LEU A 27 0.34 6.79 -18.22
C LEU A 27 1.50 6.96 -19.20
N ALA A 28 1.39 7.88 -20.15
CA ALA A 28 2.42 8.14 -21.15
C ALA A 28 3.73 8.66 -20.54
N ARG A 29 3.66 9.42 -19.44
CA ARG A 29 4.85 9.82 -18.65
C ARG A 29 5.47 8.62 -17.95
N ARG A 30 4.68 7.77 -17.30
CA ARG A 30 5.16 6.55 -16.64
C ARG A 30 5.79 5.60 -17.67
N ALA A 31 5.18 5.42 -18.85
CA ALA A 31 5.67 4.55 -19.92
C ALA A 31 7.00 5.02 -20.53
N ARG A 32 7.24 6.34 -20.57
CA ARG A 32 8.49 6.96 -21.02
C ARG A 32 9.60 7.00 -19.96
N SER A 33 9.35 6.49 -18.75
CA SER A 33 10.37 6.37 -17.71
C SER A 33 11.46 5.39 -18.13
N ALA A 34 12.72 5.73 -17.84
CA ALA A 34 13.91 4.94 -18.20
C ALA A 34 13.90 3.49 -17.64
N ASN A 35 13.02 3.20 -16.68
CA ASN A 35 12.92 1.89 -16.03
C ASN A 35 11.79 1.00 -16.58
N VAL A 36 11.07 1.43 -17.63
CA VAL A 36 10.03 0.63 -18.28
C VAL A 36 10.62 -0.11 -19.49
N PRO A 37 10.51 -1.45 -19.55
CA PRO A 37 10.92 -2.20 -20.73
C PRO A 37 10.17 -1.72 -21.97
N LYS A 38 10.86 -1.57 -23.10
CA LYS A 38 10.27 -1.09 -24.36
C LYS A 38 9.02 -1.87 -24.78
N VAL A 39 9.03 -3.20 -24.64
CA VAL A 39 7.87 -4.07 -24.95
C VAL A 39 6.62 -3.70 -24.14
N VAL A 40 6.80 -3.24 -22.90
CA VAL A 40 5.71 -2.78 -22.04
C VAL A 40 5.25 -1.39 -22.47
N ALA A 41 6.19 -0.49 -22.77
CA ALA A 41 5.86 0.86 -23.25
C ALA A 41 5.08 0.81 -24.57
N ASP A 42 5.48 -0.06 -25.51
CA ASP A 42 4.82 -0.25 -26.80
C ASP A 42 3.41 -0.85 -26.62
N ALA A 43 3.26 -1.88 -25.77
CA ALA A 43 1.95 -2.48 -25.46
C ALA A 43 0.96 -1.51 -24.76
N LEU A 44 1.44 -0.41 -24.19
CA LEU A 44 0.61 0.61 -23.54
C LEU A 44 0.11 1.69 -24.50
N VAL A 45 0.71 1.83 -25.68
CA VAL A 45 0.25 2.76 -26.73
C VAL A 45 -1.13 2.34 -27.24
N ASP A 46 -1.38 1.03 -27.28
CA ASP A 46 -2.65 0.44 -27.73
C ASP A 46 -3.69 0.28 -26.61
N TYR A 47 -3.34 0.57 -25.36
CA TYR A 47 -4.22 0.35 -24.20
C TYR A 47 -5.34 1.40 -24.15
N THR A 48 -6.56 0.98 -24.49
CA THR A 48 -7.75 1.82 -24.54
C THR A 48 -8.16 2.35 -23.14
N LYS A 49 -9.09 3.31 -23.09
CA LYS A 49 -9.60 3.82 -21.80
C LYS A 49 -10.39 2.72 -21.06
N GLU A 50 -11.08 1.89 -21.82
CA GLU A 50 -11.91 0.78 -21.37
C GLU A 50 -11.05 -0.33 -20.76
N GLU A 51 -9.97 -0.75 -21.42
CA GLU A 51 -9.03 -1.77 -20.91
C GLU A 51 -8.31 -1.30 -19.63
N ARG A 52 -8.05 0.01 -19.51
CA ARG A 52 -7.52 0.60 -18.26
C ARG A 52 -8.51 0.55 -17.12
N ALA A 53 -9.77 0.86 -17.37
CA ALA A 53 -10.82 0.79 -16.37
C ALA A 53 -11.01 -0.66 -15.89
N GLU A 54 -11.03 -1.62 -16.80
CA GLU A 54 -11.14 -3.05 -16.49
C GLU A 54 -9.92 -3.56 -15.68
N ALA A 55 -8.70 -3.18 -16.08
CA ALA A 55 -7.49 -3.54 -15.35
C ALA A 55 -7.47 -2.93 -13.94
N ARG A 56 -7.93 -1.68 -13.79
CA ARG A 56 -8.08 -1.01 -12.48
C ARG A 56 -9.09 -1.75 -11.62
N GLU A 57 -10.27 -2.07 -12.15
CA GLU A 57 -11.31 -2.80 -11.43
C GLU A 57 -10.82 -4.17 -10.95
N LYS A 58 -10.17 -4.93 -11.83
CA LYS A 58 -9.55 -6.22 -11.49
C LYS A 58 -8.50 -6.09 -10.40
N TRP A 59 -7.67 -5.05 -10.46
CA TRP A 59 -6.64 -4.80 -9.45
C TRP A 59 -7.25 -4.41 -8.10
N VAL A 60 -8.20 -3.47 -8.08
CA VAL A 60 -8.92 -3.04 -6.87
C VAL A 60 -9.60 -4.23 -6.22
N SER A 61 -10.36 -5.03 -6.98
CA SER A 61 -11.04 -6.24 -6.48
C SER A 61 -10.06 -7.23 -5.84
N LYS A 62 -8.93 -7.51 -6.50
CA LYS A 62 -7.87 -8.38 -5.95
C LYS A 62 -7.27 -7.81 -4.65
N LYS A 63 -7.06 -6.50 -4.58
CA LYS A 63 -6.53 -5.81 -3.39
C LYS A 63 -7.54 -5.76 -2.26
N VAL A 64 -8.82 -5.54 -2.54
CA VAL A 64 -9.92 -5.62 -1.57
C VAL A 64 -9.97 -7.02 -0.96
N HIS A 65 -9.94 -8.07 -1.77
CA HIS A 65 -9.94 -9.45 -1.26
C HIS A 65 -8.73 -9.74 -0.37
N ARG A 66 -7.53 -9.32 -0.80
CA ARG A 66 -6.30 -9.46 0.01
C ARG A 66 -6.38 -8.66 1.31
N GLY A 67 -6.90 -7.43 1.24
CA GLY A 67 -7.06 -6.54 2.39
C GLY A 67 -8.06 -7.08 3.40
N LYS A 68 -9.20 -7.64 2.96
CA LYS A 68 -10.17 -8.33 3.83
C LYS A 68 -9.52 -9.49 4.58
N LYS A 69 -8.76 -10.33 3.89
CA LYS A 69 -8.00 -11.43 4.53
C LYS A 69 -7.01 -10.91 5.57
N LEU A 70 -6.23 -9.89 5.21
CA LEU A 70 -5.25 -9.27 6.10
C LEU A 70 -5.92 -8.67 7.34
N LEU A 71 -7.00 -7.92 7.17
CA LEU A 71 -7.77 -7.32 8.26
C LEU A 71 -8.30 -8.38 9.23
N SER A 72 -8.81 -9.50 8.71
CA SER A 72 -9.20 -10.64 9.55
C SER A 72 -8.03 -11.17 10.38
N SER A 73 -6.85 -11.38 9.78
CA SER A 73 -5.65 -11.80 10.51
C SER A 73 -5.22 -10.80 11.59
N ILE A 74 -5.34 -9.49 11.32
CA ILE A 74 -5.00 -8.42 12.28
C ILE A 74 -5.97 -8.45 13.47
N LEU A 75 -7.28 -8.51 13.20
CA LEU A 75 -8.31 -8.46 14.24
C LEU A 75 -8.29 -9.69 15.15
N ASN A 76 -7.95 -10.84 14.59
CA ASN A 76 -7.77 -12.08 15.34
C ASN A 76 -6.46 -12.13 16.15
N GLY A 77 -5.61 -11.09 16.05
CA GLY A 77 -4.34 -11.03 16.77
C GLY A 77 -3.25 -11.95 16.21
N ASN A 78 -3.42 -12.45 14.98
CA ASN A 78 -2.47 -13.39 14.36
C ASN A 78 -1.21 -12.71 13.81
N LEU A 79 -1.14 -11.37 13.89
CA LEU A 79 -0.02 -10.58 13.38
C LEU A 79 0.49 -9.63 14.46
N HIS A 80 1.82 -9.55 14.58
CA HIS A 80 2.47 -8.54 15.39
C HIS A 80 2.10 -7.12 14.89
N PRO A 81 1.73 -6.15 15.77
CA PRO A 81 1.19 -4.84 15.36
C PRO A 81 2.03 -4.08 14.34
N VAL A 82 3.36 -4.07 14.52
CA VAL A 82 4.27 -3.41 13.57
C VAL A 82 4.24 -4.11 12.20
N THR A 83 4.21 -5.44 12.17
CA THR A 83 4.10 -6.24 10.94
C THR A 83 2.75 -6.06 10.27
N ALA A 84 1.67 -5.97 11.05
CA ALA A 84 0.33 -5.66 10.58
C ALA A 84 0.28 -4.29 9.90
N ALA A 85 0.87 -3.26 10.51
CA ALA A 85 0.96 -1.93 9.90
C ALA A 85 1.75 -1.94 8.59
N SER A 86 2.93 -2.60 8.55
CA SER A 86 3.69 -2.76 7.30
C SER A 86 2.91 -3.53 6.22
N SER A 87 2.19 -4.58 6.62
CA SER A 87 1.37 -5.39 5.68
C SER A 87 0.20 -4.58 5.11
N LEU A 88 -0.40 -3.69 5.89
CA LEU A 88 -1.42 -2.75 5.40
C LEU A 88 -0.81 -1.77 4.40
N ALA A 89 0.38 -1.23 4.69
CA ALA A 89 1.12 -0.39 3.75
C ALA A 89 1.31 -1.09 2.40
N ASP A 90 1.75 -2.35 2.42
CA ASP A 90 1.96 -3.16 1.21
C ASP A 90 0.65 -3.51 0.50
N CYS A 91 -0.44 -3.66 1.25
CA CYS A 91 -1.77 -3.87 0.69
C CYS A 91 -2.21 -2.64 -0.12
N PHE A 92 -2.04 -1.45 0.46
CA PHE A 92 -2.38 -0.19 -0.19
C PHE A 92 -1.40 0.24 -1.27
N ARG A 93 -0.19 -0.33 -1.30
CA ARG A 93 0.80 0.04 -2.29
C ARG A 93 0.39 -0.41 -3.70
N ALA A 94 0.23 0.56 -4.59
CA ALA A 94 0.26 0.35 -6.03
C ALA A 94 1.64 -0.20 -6.44
N PRO A 95 1.72 -1.21 -7.32
CA PRO A 95 2.99 -1.69 -7.82
C PRO A 95 3.84 -0.52 -8.35
N ARG A 96 5.11 -0.47 -7.95
CA ARG A 96 6.08 0.58 -8.34
C ARG A 96 5.76 2.02 -7.87
N ALA A 97 4.71 2.24 -7.06
CA ALA A 97 4.51 3.52 -6.39
C ALA A 97 5.53 3.70 -5.24
N ARG A 98 6.02 4.94 -5.10
CA ARG A 98 6.97 5.34 -4.05
C ARG A 98 6.26 5.74 -2.75
N GLN A 99 4.99 6.13 -2.82
CA GLN A 99 4.23 6.58 -1.66
C GLN A 99 3.78 5.37 -0.85
N THR A 100 4.22 5.31 0.41
CA THR A 100 3.77 4.31 1.37
C THR A 100 2.62 4.90 2.17
N SER A 101 1.49 4.21 2.23
CA SER A 101 0.33 4.61 3.04
C SER A 101 0.60 4.53 4.54
N VAL A 102 1.84 4.22 4.96
CA VAL A 102 2.26 4.21 6.34
C VAL A 102 3.41 5.18 6.52
N VAL A 103 3.23 6.12 7.44
CA VAL A 103 4.22 7.13 7.81
C VAL A 103 4.55 6.96 9.28
N TRP A 104 5.85 6.88 9.57
CA TRP A 104 6.37 6.83 10.93
C TRP A 104 7.10 8.12 11.25
N HIS A 105 6.81 8.70 12.41
CA HIS A 105 7.61 9.76 13.02
C HIS A 105 8.12 9.28 14.37
N VAL A 106 9.40 9.46 14.65
CA VAL A 106 10.03 9.02 15.90
C VAL A 106 10.81 10.20 16.47
N GLU A 107 10.40 10.63 17.66
CA GLU A 107 11.13 11.61 18.44
C GLU A 107 12.00 10.87 19.45
N GLN A 108 13.30 11.16 19.40
CA GLN A 108 14.29 10.65 20.35
C GLN A 108 14.90 11.82 21.12
N PRO A 109 14.72 11.91 22.44
CA PRO A 109 15.38 12.91 23.25
C PRO A 109 16.88 12.57 23.39
N PRO A 110 17.74 13.59 23.61
CA PRO A 110 19.20 13.42 23.63
C PRO A 110 19.70 12.39 24.66
N ASP A 111 18.97 12.26 25.77
CA ASP A 111 19.24 11.37 26.89
C ASP A 111 18.77 9.92 26.66
N LYS A 112 18.05 9.66 25.55
CA LYS A 112 17.47 8.35 25.17
C LYS A 112 16.60 7.72 26.26
N SER A 113 16.08 8.50 27.20
CA SER A 113 15.29 8.02 28.33
C SER A 113 13.89 7.55 27.90
N MET A 114 13.31 8.22 26.90
CA MET A 114 11.94 7.96 26.43
C MET A 114 11.80 8.24 24.94
N PHE A 115 11.44 7.22 24.16
CA PHE A 115 11.16 7.32 22.74
C PHE A 115 9.68 7.58 22.54
N LYS A 116 9.34 8.55 21.69
CA LYS A 116 7.97 8.78 21.25
C LYS A 116 7.82 8.40 19.79
N ALA A 117 6.91 7.48 19.50
CA ALA A 117 6.62 7.04 18.15
C ALA A 117 5.20 7.47 17.77
N THR A 118 5.06 7.98 16.56
CA THR A 118 3.79 8.28 15.91
C THR A 118 3.72 7.49 14.62
N ILE A 119 2.57 6.88 14.37
CA ILE A 119 2.27 6.18 13.13
C ILE A 119 0.96 6.73 12.55
N GLN A 120 0.95 6.90 11.24
CA GLN A 120 -0.27 7.10 10.46
C GLN A 120 -0.38 5.97 9.43
N ILE A 121 -1.52 5.31 9.34
CA ILE A 121 -1.85 4.27 8.36
C ILE A 121 -3.08 4.72 7.56
N GLY A 122 -2.88 4.94 6.26
CA GLY A 122 -3.90 5.52 5.39
C GLY A 122 -4.28 6.94 5.81
N SER A 123 -5.51 7.32 5.50
CA SER A 123 -6.07 8.62 5.83
C SER A 123 -6.66 8.71 7.24
N GLU A 124 -6.98 7.58 7.89
CA GLU A 124 -7.83 7.58 9.10
C GLU A 124 -7.21 6.94 10.35
N LEU A 125 -6.23 6.04 10.21
CA LEU A 125 -5.67 5.36 11.38
C LEU A 125 -4.41 6.09 11.85
N ALA A 126 -4.38 6.45 13.13
CA ALA A 126 -3.23 7.07 13.75
C ALA A 126 -3.00 6.52 15.16
N GLY A 127 -1.74 6.49 15.57
CA GLY A 127 -1.35 6.05 16.90
C GLY A 127 -0.12 6.77 17.38
N VAL A 128 -0.10 7.08 18.67
CA VAL A 128 1.03 7.71 19.36
C VAL A 128 1.31 6.92 20.63
N ALA A 129 2.56 6.64 20.90
CA ALA A 129 2.98 6.03 22.16
C ALA A 129 4.39 6.48 22.54
N SER A 130 4.65 6.47 23.84
CA SER A 130 5.96 6.78 24.41
C SER A 130 6.43 5.62 25.28
N ALA A 131 7.65 5.16 25.08
CA ALA A 131 8.22 4.06 25.85
C ALA A 131 9.74 4.22 26.05
N THR A 132 10.30 3.46 26.99
CA THR A 132 11.75 3.48 27.28
C THR A 132 12.61 2.83 26.18
N SER A 133 11.98 2.21 25.17
CA SER A 133 12.67 1.71 23.99
C SER A 133 11.91 2.03 22.71
N LEU A 134 12.65 2.23 21.61
CA LEU A 134 12.07 2.45 20.29
C LEU A 134 11.14 1.31 19.86
N LYS A 135 11.51 0.06 20.16
CA LYS A 135 10.71 -1.12 19.79
C LYS A 135 9.36 -1.11 20.51
N ALA A 136 9.35 -0.82 21.81
CA ALA A 136 8.13 -0.72 22.59
C ALA A 136 7.26 0.45 22.12
N ALA A 137 7.85 1.63 21.89
CA ALA A 137 7.11 2.81 21.42
C ALA A 137 6.43 2.54 20.05
N LYS A 138 7.16 1.91 19.11
CA LYS A 138 6.56 1.51 17.82
C LYS A 138 5.47 0.46 17.97
N PHE A 139 5.67 -0.54 18.83
CA PHE A 139 4.67 -1.58 19.08
C PHE A 139 3.37 -0.98 19.60
N GLU A 140 3.45 -0.17 20.64
CA GLU A 140 2.29 0.46 21.27
C GLU A 140 1.61 1.46 20.35
N ALA A 141 2.37 2.28 19.61
CA ALA A 141 1.80 3.21 18.63
C ALA A 141 1.04 2.47 17.52
N ALA A 142 1.61 1.37 17.00
CA ALA A 142 0.92 0.53 16.02
C ALA A 142 -0.32 -0.15 16.61
N GLN A 143 -0.25 -0.63 17.85
CA GLN A 143 -1.39 -1.24 18.53
C GLN A 143 -2.54 -0.23 18.72
N THR A 144 -2.23 1.00 19.14
CA THR A 144 -3.21 2.09 19.26
C THR A 144 -3.86 2.39 17.91
N ALA A 145 -3.06 2.53 16.84
CA ALA A 145 -3.60 2.79 15.51
C ALA A 145 -4.53 1.66 15.01
N LEU A 146 -4.13 0.41 15.22
CA LEU A 146 -4.90 -0.77 14.78
C LEU A 146 -6.13 -1.04 15.65
N ALA A 147 -6.17 -0.55 16.89
CA ALA A 147 -7.34 -0.69 17.76
C ALA A 147 -8.59 -0.03 17.16
N ALA A 148 -8.42 1.08 16.43
CA ALA A 148 -9.50 1.78 15.73
C ALA A 148 -10.17 0.92 14.64
N LEU A 149 -9.49 -0.12 14.13
CA LEU A 149 -10.08 -1.07 13.15
C LEU A 149 -11.30 -1.83 13.71
N ARG A 150 -11.45 -1.91 15.03
CA ARG A 150 -12.54 -2.66 15.68
C ARG A 150 -13.87 -1.92 15.62
N SER A 151 -13.86 -0.59 15.57
CA SER A 151 -15.04 0.26 15.62
C SER A 151 -15.42 0.90 14.28
N MET A 152 -14.65 0.65 13.22
CA MET A 152 -14.89 1.24 11.90
C MET A 152 -15.52 0.26 10.90
N ASP A 153 -16.14 0.83 9.85
CA ASP A 153 -16.49 0.09 8.65
C ASP A 153 -15.23 -0.15 7.80
N ARG A 154 -14.61 -1.30 8.06
CA ARG A 154 -13.32 -1.68 7.48
C ARG A 154 -13.39 -1.88 5.97
N GLU A 155 -14.52 -2.33 5.44
CA GLU A 155 -14.66 -2.56 4.00
C GLU A 155 -14.74 -1.23 3.27
N LYS A 156 -15.57 -0.31 3.78
CA LYS A 156 -15.65 1.06 3.25
C LYS A 156 -14.31 1.78 3.35
N TRP A 157 -13.63 1.67 4.49
CA TRP A 157 -12.29 2.24 4.68
C TRP A 157 -11.27 1.64 3.69
N LEU A 158 -11.19 0.31 3.58
CA LEU A 158 -10.27 -0.37 2.67
C LEU A 158 -10.47 0.07 1.22
N THR A 159 -11.72 0.16 0.76
CA THR A 159 -12.05 0.62 -0.60
C THR A 159 -11.62 2.08 -0.80
N LYS A 160 -11.97 2.96 0.13
CA LYS A 160 -11.56 4.38 0.09
C LYS A 160 -10.04 4.56 0.00
N GLU A 161 -9.28 3.84 0.84
CA GLU A 161 -7.82 3.91 0.82
C GLU A 161 -7.22 3.40 -0.50
N LEU A 162 -7.82 2.36 -1.10
CA LEU A 162 -7.38 1.84 -2.40
C LEU A 162 -7.72 2.80 -3.55
N GLU A 163 -8.86 3.47 -3.50
CA GLU A 163 -9.26 4.49 -4.47
C GLU A 163 -8.33 5.70 -4.41
N LEU A 164 -8.02 6.20 -3.21
CA LEU A 164 -7.08 7.32 -3.01
C LEU A 164 -5.70 7.02 -3.61
N VAL A 165 -5.21 5.79 -3.53
CA VAL A 165 -3.93 5.41 -4.14
C VAL A 165 -4.01 5.36 -5.67
N CYS A 166 -5.19 5.11 -6.24
CA CYS A 166 -5.37 5.08 -7.69
C CYS A 166 -5.48 6.48 -8.31
N ASP A 167 -5.92 7.48 -7.54
CA ASP A 167 -6.16 8.84 -8.04
C ASP A 167 -4.91 9.75 -7.98
N VAL A 168 -3.76 9.22 -7.55
CA VAL A 168 -2.43 9.89 -7.47
C VAL A 168 -1.47 9.41 -8.58
#